data_AF-A0A3S1KLJ0-F1
#
_entry.id   AF-A0A3S1KLJ0-F1
#
_cell.length_a   1.000
_cell.length_b   1.000
_cell.length_c   1.000
_cell.angle_alpha   90.00
_cell.angle_beta   90.00
_cell.angle_gamma   90.00
#
_symmetry.space_group_name_H-M   'P 1'
#
loop_
_entity.id
_entity.type
_entity.pdbx_description
1 polymer ?
#
loop_
_entity_poly.entity_id
_entity_poly.type
_entity_poly.pdbx_seq_one_letter_code
_entity_poly.pdbx_strand_id
1 'polypeptide(L)'
;MSGVNERTNRVSETAVSEGLSSALSQDEVARLMRRRGEESRWWWIVPTVYIIVILLPIYWLINMSFKTNAEIVSSLTLYPHAPTLANYRTIFSDPSWYSGYINSITYVVMNMVISV
;
A
#
# COMPACT_ATOMS: atom_id res chain seq x y z
N MET A 1 -4.82 74.05 -11.51
CA MET A 1 -5.22 73.14 -10.41
C MET A 1 -5.72 71.77 -10.92
N SER A 2 -5.29 71.30 -12.11
CA SER A 2 -5.80 70.06 -12.74
C SER A 2 -5.02 68.78 -12.39
N GLY A 3 -3.75 68.88 -11.98
CA GLY A 3 -2.88 67.71 -11.78
C GLY A 3 -3.15 66.86 -10.52
N VAL A 4 -4.02 67.32 -9.61
CA VAL A 4 -4.42 66.54 -8.42
C VAL A 4 -5.46 65.48 -8.79
N ASN A 5 -6.44 65.84 -9.63
CA ASN A 5 -7.53 64.95 -10.03
C ASN A 5 -7.05 63.81 -10.97
N GLU A 6 -6.01 64.06 -11.77
CA GLU A 6 -5.39 63.05 -12.62
C GLU A 6 -4.62 61.99 -11.81
N ARG A 7 -3.99 62.38 -10.70
CA ARG A 7 -3.30 61.43 -9.81
C ARG A 7 -4.29 60.56 -9.05
N THR A 8 -5.39 61.13 -8.56
CA THR A 8 -6.43 60.35 -7.86
C THR A 8 -7.08 59.33 -8.79
N ASN A 9 -7.37 59.70 -10.06
CA ASN A 9 -7.96 58.77 -11.01
C ASN A 9 -7.01 57.61 -11.38
N ARG A 10 -5.70 57.89 -11.55
CA ARG A 10 -4.70 56.85 -11.85
C ARG A 10 -4.46 55.91 -10.68
N VAL A 11 -4.52 56.41 -9.45
CA VAL A 11 -4.42 55.56 -8.24
C VAL A 11 -5.65 54.67 -8.11
N SER A 12 -6.86 55.19 -8.38
CA SER A 12 -8.08 54.38 -8.41
C SER A 12 -8.07 53.33 -9.53
N GLU A 13 -7.61 53.67 -10.73
CA GLU A 13 -7.49 52.71 -11.84
C GLU A 13 -6.46 51.62 -11.55
N THR A 14 -5.33 51.97 -10.93
CA THR A 14 -4.29 51.00 -10.54
C THR A 14 -4.78 50.08 -9.44
N ALA A 15 -5.43 50.62 -8.39
CA ALA A 15 -6.00 49.83 -7.31
C ALA A 15 -7.13 48.91 -7.77
N VAL A 16 -7.96 49.36 -8.72
CA VAL A 16 -9.01 48.53 -9.32
C VAL A 16 -8.41 47.45 -10.23
N SER A 17 -7.34 47.75 -10.98
CA SER A 17 -6.65 46.77 -11.82
C SER A 17 -5.92 45.69 -11.00
N GLU A 18 -5.28 46.07 -9.89
CA GLU A 18 -4.66 45.13 -8.94
C GLU A 18 -5.71 44.29 -8.20
N GLY A 19 -6.83 44.90 -7.80
CA GLY A 19 -7.96 44.20 -7.19
C GLY A 19 -8.64 43.22 -8.16
N LEU A 20 -8.79 43.61 -9.43
CA LEU A 20 -9.39 42.75 -10.46
C LEU A 20 -8.45 41.60 -10.86
N SER A 21 -7.15 41.85 -11.01
CA SER A 21 -6.18 40.80 -11.34
C SER A 21 -5.99 39.80 -10.20
N SER A 22 -5.99 40.26 -8.95
CA SER A 22 -5.97 39.36 -7.78
C SER A 22 -7.26 38.57 -7.63
N ALA A 23 -8.44 39.16 -7.86
CA ALA A 23 -9.72 38.46 -7.82
C ALA A 23 -9.87 37.43 -8.95
N LEU A 24 -9.50 37.78 -10.19
CA LEU A 24 -9.50 36.85 -11.32
C LEU A 24 -8.51 35.69 -11.08
N SER A 25 -7.31 35.99 -10.57
CA SER A 25 -6.33 34.97 -10.20
C SER A 25 -6.84 34.05 -9.10
N GLN A 26 -7.53 34.59 -8.08
CA GLN A 26 -8.12 33.77 -7.02
C GLN A 26 -9.29 32.91 -7.50
N ASP A 27 -10.13 33.41 -8.40
CA ASP A 27 -11.21 32.64 -9.02
C ASP A 27 -10.67 31.54 -9.96
N GLU A 28 -9.59 31.82 -10.70
CA GLU A 28 -8.89 30.84 -11.52
C GLU A 28 -8.24 29.77 -10.64
N VAL A 29 -7.55 30.17 -9.57
CA VAL A 29 -6.97 29.26 -8.57
C VAL A 29 -8.06 28.43 -7.89
N ALA A 30 -9.19 29.02 -7.53
CA ALA A 30 -10.34 28.33 -6.95
C ALA A 30 -10.97 27.34 -7.93
N ARG A 31 -11.08 27.69 -9.22
CA ARG A 31 -11.56 26.81 -10.30
C ARG A 31 -10.60 25.65 -10.56
N LEU A 32 -9.29 25.89 -10.50
CA LEU A 32 -8.27 24.85 -10.63
C LEU A 32 -8.27 23.91 -9.42
N MET A 33 -8.46 24.42 -8.20
CA MET A 33 -8.62 23.60 -7.00
C MET A 33 -9.91 22.76 -7.02
N ARG A 34 -10.99 23.27 -7.61
CA ARG A 34 -12.29 22.57 -7.70
C ARG A 34 -12.26 21.33 -8.62
N ARG A 35 -11.25 21.22 -9.50
CA ARG A 35 -11.05 20.04 -10.38
C ARG A 35 -10.15 18.96 -9.78
N ARG A 36 -9.57 19.18 -8.60
CA ARG A 36 -8.63 18.23 -7.95
C ARG A 36 -9.29 17.31 -6.92
N GLY A 37 -10.63 17.27 -6.90
CA GLY A 37 -11.42 16.56 -5.89
C GLY A 37 -12.21 15.36 -6.42
N GLU A 38 -11.86 14.82 -7.59
CA GLU A 38 -12.33 13.48 -7.97
C GLU A 38 -11.39 12.46 -7.33
N GLU A 39 -11.48 12.30 -6.00
CA GLU A 39 -10.94 11.11 -5.36
C GLU A 39 -11.62 9.91 -6.03
N SER A 40 -10.83 9.15 -6.77
CA SER A 40 -11.28 7.92 -7.40
C SER A 40 -11.88 7.04 -6.31
N ARG A 41 -13.22 6.93 -6.28
CA ARG A 41 -14.00 6.10 -5.34
C ARG A 41 -13.55 4.63 -5.33
N TRP A 42 -12.71 4.24 -6.29
CA TRP A 42 -12.16 2.92 -6.53
C TRP A 42 -10.67 2.81 -6.17
N TRP A 43 -10.06 3.85 -5.59
CA TRP A 43 -8.64 3.82 -5.21
C TRP A 43 -8.30 2.67 -4.25
N TRP A 44 -9.25 2.20 -3.45
CA TRP A 44 -9.11 1.08 -2.52
C TRP A 44 -9.11 -0.30 -3.20
N ILE A 45 -9.59 -0.40 -4.44
CA ILE A 45 -9.69 -1.69 -5.13
C ILE A 45 -8.32 -2.16 -5.61
N VAL A 46 -7.48 -1.24 -6.07
CA VAL A 46 -6.11 -1.54 -6.47
C VAL A 46 -5.29 -2.18 -5.33
N PRO A 47 -5.18 -1.58 -4.13
CA PRO A 47 -4.46 -2.21 -3.02
C PRO A 47 -5.15 -3.48 -2.51
N THR A 48 -6.48 -3.56 -2.54
CA THR A 48 -7.19 -4.79 -2.13
C THR A 48 -6.88 -5.96 -3.06
N VAL A 49 -6.98 -5.77 -4.37
CA VAL A 49 -6.64 -6.79 -5.36
C VAL A 49 -5.17 -7.17 -5.25
N TYR A 50 -4.29 -6.18 -5.06
CA TYR A 50 -2.86 -6.41 -4.84
C TYR A 50 -2.60 -7.33 -3.63
N ILE A 51 -3.23 -7.07 -2.48
CA ILE A 51 -3.11 -7.92 -1.29
C ILE A 51 -3.62 -9.33 -1.56
N ILE A 52 -4.76 -9.49 -2.24
CA ILE A 52 -5.31 -10.81 -2.58
C ILE A 52 -4.33 -11.61 -3.45
N VAL A 53 -3.70 -10.97 -4.44
CA VAL A 53 -2.71 -11.60 -5.32
C VAL A 53 -1.48 -12.05 -4.54
N ILE A 54 -1.02 -11.26 -3.56
CA ILE A 54 0.11 -11.66 -2.68
C ILE A 54 -0.29 -12.78 -1.72
N LEU A 55 -1.53 -12.81 -1.25
CA LEU A 55 -2.02 -13.86 -0.36
C LEU A 55 -2.25 -15.19 -1.09
N LEU A 56 -2.42 -15.19 -2.42
CA LEU A 56 -2.65 -16.40 -3.21
C LEU A 56 -1.57 -17.49 -3.02
N PRO A 57 -0.25 -17.20 -3.17
CA PRO A 57 0.77 -18.21 -2.88
C PRO A 57 0.76 -18.64 -1.42
N ILE A 58 0.46 -17.74 -0.47
CA ILE A 58 0.39 -18.08 0.95
C ILE A 58 -0.77 -19.05 1.23
N TYR A 59 -1.96 -18.78 0.68
CA TYR A 59 -3.12 -19.67 0.75
C TYR A 59 -2.79 -21.07 0.20
N TRP A 60 -2.07 -21.11 -0.91
CA TRP A 60 -1.62 -22.36 -1.50
C TRP A 60 -0.70 -23.16 -0.57
N LEU A 61 0.30 -22.50 0.04
CA LEU A 61 1.19 -23.14 1.01
C LEU A 61 0.42 -23.66 2.23
N ILE A 62 -0.54 -22.87 2.75
CA ILE A 62 -1.37 -23.29 3.88
C ILE A 62 -2.18 -24.53 3.50
N ASN A 63 -2.86 -24.53 2.36
CA ASN A 63 -3.60 -25.72 1.91
C ASN A 63 -2.70 -26.93 1.73
N MET A 64 -1.51 -26.75 1.15
CA MET A 64 -0.52 -27.83 1.01
C MET A 64 -0.04 -28.36 2.36
N SER A 65 0.08 -27.53 3.39
CA SER A 65 0.49 -27.96 4.74
C SER A 65 -0.51 -28.93 5.38
N PHE A 66 -1.80 -28.84 5.02
CA PHE A 66 -2.86 -29.73 5.48
C PHE A 66 -3.10 -30.94 4.59
N LYS A 67 -2.41 -31.06 3.45
CA LYS A 67 -2.55 -32.20 2.53
C LYS A 67 -1.62 -33.35 2.89
N THR A 68 -2.03 -34.56 2.50
CA THR A 68 -1.16 -35.73 2.55
C THR A 68 -0.12 -35.67 1.42
N ASN A 69 1.08 -36.24 1.63
CA ASN A 69 2.11 -36.30 0.59
C ASN A 69 1.61 -36.94 -0.72
N ALA A 70 0.74 -37.95 -0.62
CA ALA A 70 0.12 -38.59 -1.77
C ALA A 70 -0.73 -37.59 -2.57
N GLU A 71 -1.60 -36.82 -1.90
CA GLU A 71 -2.45 -35.82 -2.56
C GLU A 71 -1.64 -34.68 -3.17
N ILE A 72 -0.55 -34.24 -2.53
CA ILE A 72 0.35 -33.19 -3.04
C ILE A 72 0.98 -33.59 -4.38
N VAL A 73 1.39 -34.86 -4.53
CA VAL A 73 2.09 -35.36 -5.72
C VAL A 73 1.12 -35.86 -6.80
N SER A 74 -0.02 -36.44 -6.41
CA SER A 74 -0.94 -37.07 -7.36
C SER A 74 -1.93 -36.10 -8.00
N SER A 75 -2.25 -34.98 -7.36
CA SER A 75 -3.42 -34.18 -7.75
C SER A 75 -3.27 -32.69 -7.44
N LEU A 76 -3.53 -31.83 -8.43
CA LEU A 76 -3.59 -30.37 -8.24
C LEU A 76 -4.97 -29.96 -7.69
N THR A 77 -5.21 -30.23 -6.42
CA THR A 77 -6.48 -29.92 -5.74
C THR A 77 -6.44 -28.49 -5.17
N LEU A 78 -7.52 -27.71 -5.32
CA LEU A 78 -7.58 -26.32 -4.81
C LEU A 78 -7.76 -26.26 -3.29
N TYR A 79 -8.34 -27.30 -2.69
CA TYR A 79 -8.57 -27.48 -1.26
C TYR A 79 -8.28 -28.94 -0.88
N PRO A 80 -7.92 -29.25 0.38
CA PRO A 80 -7.59 -30.61 0.80
C PRO A 80 -8.82 -31.51 0.81
N HIS A 81 -8.75 -32.68 0.17
CA HIS A 81 -9.83 -33.69 0.26
C HIS A 81 -9.75 -34.50 1.55
N ALA A 82 -8.53 -34.72 2.07
CA ALA A 82 -8.28 -35.39 3.34
C ALA A 82 -7.39 -34.52 4.23
N PRO A 83 -7.96 -33.53 4.94
CA PRO A 83 -7.17 -32.64 5.80
C PRO A 83 -6.48 -33.42 6.92
N THR A 84 -5.18 -33.20 7.09
CA THR A 84 -4.35 -33.86 8.09
C THR A 84 -3.46 -32.87 8.84
N LEU A 85 -3.16 -33.20 10.11
CA LEU A 85 -2.19 -32.48 10.94
C LEU A 85 -0.86 -33.26 11.09
N ALA A 86 -0.70 -34.34 10.33
CA ALA A 86 0.50 -35.20 10.41
C ALA A 86 1.79 -34.42 10.13
N ASN A 87 1.78 -33.52 9.13
CA ASN A 87 2.95 -32.72 8.78
C ASN A 87 3.41 -31.82 9.94
N TYR A 88 2.46 -31.20 10.64
CA TYR A 88 2.77 -30.39 11.83
C TYR A 88 3.35 -31.22 12.95
N ARG A 89 2.79 -32.41 13.21
CA ARG A 89 3.33 -33.32 14.22
C ARG A 89 4.79 -33.66 13.91
N THR A 90 5.12 -33.99 12.67
CA THR A 90 6.49 -34.28 12.25
C THR A 90 7.44 -33.12 12.52
N ILE A 91 7.09 -31.90 12.12
CA ILE A 91 7.94 -30.70 12.32
C ILE A 91 8.26 -30.46 13.79
N PHE A 92 7.31 -30.70 14.70
CA PHE A 92 7.50 -30.46 16.13
C PHE A 92 8.10 -31.65 16.90
N SER A 93 7.96 -32.88 16.41
CA SER A 93 8.44 -34.08 17.12
C SER A 93 9.77 -34.63 16.61
N ASP A 94 10.16 -34.32 15.38
CA ASP A 94 11.37 -34.86 14.77
C ASP A 94 12.60 -34.01 15.15
N PRO A 95 13.61 -34.59 15.83
CA PRO A 95 14.81 -33.88 16.25
C PRO A 95 15.63 -33.30 15.09
N SER A 96 15.56 -33.91 13.89
CA SER A 96 16.30 -33.42 12.72
C SER A 96 15.80 -32.05 12.27
N TRP A 97 14.49 -31.82 12.32
CA TRP A 97 13.85 -30.54 12.02
C TRP A 97 14.12 -29.52 13.12
N TYR A 98 13.98 -29.93 14.38
CA TYR A 98 14.17 -29.05 15.54
C TYR A 98 15.59 -28.48 15.62
N SER A 99 16.60 -29.34 15.45
CA SER A 99 18.00 -28.93 15.50
C SER A 99 18.37 -27.96 14.37
N GLY A 100 17.88 -28.20 13.15
CA GLY A 100 18.05 -27.29 12.01
C GLY A 100 17.46 -25.90 12.29
N TYR A 101 16.23 -25.85 12.82
CA TYR A 101 15.55 -24.58 13.11
C TYR A 101 16.28 -23.74 14.15
N ILE A 102 16.75 -24.38 15.23
CA ILE A 102 17.52 -23.70 16.29
C ILE A 102 18.83 -23.13 15.75
N ASN A 103 19.54 -23.91 14.93
CA ASN A 103 20.79 -23.45 14.34
C ASN A 103 20.56 -22.18 13.51
N SER A 104 19.58 -22.18 12.61
CA SER A 104 19.25 -21.03 11.77
C SER A 104 18.88 -19.79 12.59
N ILE A 105 18.01 -19.92 13.60
CA ILE A 105 17.63 -18.78 14.45
C ILE A 105 18.85 -18.23 15.20
N THR A 106 19.70 -19.10 15.73
CA THR A 106 20.91 -18.67 16.45
C THR A 106 21.83 -17.86 15.53
N TYR A 107 22.07 -18.32 14.30
CA TYR A 107 22.89 -17.58 13.34
C TYR A 107 22.26 -16.24 12.95
N VAL A 108 20.95 -16.20 12.70
CA VAL A 108 20.25 -14.95 12.35
C VAL A 108 20.29 -13.95 13.50
N VAL A 109 20.07 -14.39 14.74
CA VAL A 109 20.12 -13.51 15.92
C VAL A 109 21.55 -13.02 16.18
N MET A 110 22.54 -13.90 16.10
CA MET A 110 23.95 -13.50 16.25
C MET A 110 24.33 -12.46 15.18
N ASN A 111 23.92 -12.68 13.92
CA ASN A 111 24.15 -11.72 12.86
C ASN A 111 23.44 -10.38 13.11
N MET A 112 22.19 -10.41 13.57
CA MET A 112 21.41 -9.20 13.89
C MET A 112 22.05 -8.38 15.01
N VAL A 113 22.54 -9.03 16.07
CA VAL A 113 23.21 -8.35 17.21
C VAL A 113 24.57 -7.78 16.81
N ILE A 114 25.31 -8.45 15.93
CA ILE A 114 26.63 -7.98 15.46
C ILE A 114 26.48 -6.83 14.44
N SER A 115 25.41 -6.84 13.63
CA SER A 115 25.23 -5.89 12.52
C SER A 115 24.62 -4.55 12.93
N VAL A 116 24.01 -4.45 14.12
CA VAL A 116 23.49 -3.19 14.67
C VAL A 116 24.58 -2.43 15.43
#